data_AF-A0A930R8B7-F1
#
_entry.id   AF-A0A930R8B7-F1
#
_cell.length_a   1.000
_cell.length_b   1.000
_cell.length_c   1.000
_cell.angle_alpha   90.00
_cell.angle_beta   90.00
_cell.angle_gamma   90.00
#
_symmetry.space_group_name_H-M   'P 1'
#
loop_
_entity.id
_entity.type
_entity.pdbx_description
1 polymer ?
#
loop_
_entity_poly.entity_id
_entity_poly.type
_entity_poly.pdbx_seq_one_letter_code
_entity_poly.pdbx_strand_id
1 'polypeptide(L)'
;HAITESKIGGIGQKFVNIADKVDVISPMIFPSHWVNYALDVKDPDKDPYEIVKRYMVIEKGYVKTLNPSPISRPWIQAFTADFLGEGNYQLYTADVISEEIQALKEAGVTEYLLWNAASQYSTEINF
;
A
#
# COMPACT_ATOMS: atom_id res chain seq x y z
N HIS A 1 -5.09 -14.86 -29.63
CA HIS A 1 -4.42 -14.11 -28.55
C HIS A 1 -5.33 -14.12 -27.33
N ALA A 2 -5.10 -15.06 -26.42
CA ALA A 2 -5.89 -15.20 -25.20
C ALA A 2 -5.49 -14.08 -24.24
N ILE A 3 -6.48 -13.32 -23.78
CA ILE A 3 -6.32 -12.30 -22.75
C ILE A 3 -6.32 -13.06 -21.41
N THR A 4 -5.14 -13.49 -20.97
CA THR A 4 -4.91 -14.19 -19.71
C THR A 4 -4.28 -13.25 -18.69
N GLU A 5 -4.96 -13.06 -17.56
CA GLU A 5 -4.38 -12.88 -16.22
C GLU A 5 -3.34 -11.75 -15.96
N SER A 6 -3.49 -10.55 -16.55
CA SER A 6 -2.49 -9.48 -16.37
C SER A 6 -3.01 -8.17 -15.75
N LYS A 7 -4.06 -8.19 -14.91
CA LYS A 7 -4.50 -6.98 -14.19
C LYS A 7 -4.14 -7.09 -12.71
N ILE A 8 -3.33 -6.12 -12.27
CA ILE A 8 -2.64 -6.00 -10.97
C ILE A 8 -1.33 -6.80 -10.93
N GLY A 9 -0.32 -6.34 -11.68
CA GLY A 9 1.06 -6.76 -11.44
C GLY A 9 1.45 -6.42 -10.00
N GLY A 10 1.57 -7.43 -9.14
CA GLY A 10 2.17 -7.31 -7.80
C GLY A 10 1.56 -8.21 -6.73
N ILE A 11 0.23 -8.26 -6.62
CA ILE A 11 -0.44 -8.87 -5.45
C ILE A 11 -1.02 -10.25 -5.80
N GLY A 12 -1.51 -10.40 -7.03
CA GLY A 12 -2.63 -11.31 -7.33
C GLY A 12 -2.44 -12.81 -7.10
N GLN A 13 -1.21 -13.35 -7.08
CA GLN A 13 -0.99 -14.79 -6.89
C GLN A 13 -0.30 -15.16 -5.58
N LYS A 14 0.71 -14.41 -5.14
CA LYS A 14 1.45 -14.73 -3.90
C LYS A 14 0.69 -14.31 -2.65
N PHE A 15 0.01 -13.17 -2.70
CA PHE A 15 -0.80 -12.69 -1.57
C PHE A 15 -1.89 -13.69 -1.20
N VAL A 16 -2.58 -14.19 -2.22
CA VAL A 16 -3.65 -15.20 -2.11
C VAL A 16 -3.15 -16.47 -1.44
N ASN A 17 -2.02 -17.03 -1.92
CA ASN A 17 -1.50 -18.30 -1.40
C ASN A 17 -0.85 -18.21 0.00
N ILE A 18 -0.56 -17.00 0.50
CA ILE A 18 0.05 -16.81 1.82
C ILE A 18 -1.03 -16.51 2.84
N ALA A 19 -2.01 -15.68 2.48
CA ALA A 19 -3.06 -15.21 3.36
C ALA A 19 -3.92 -16.35 3.96
N ASP A 20 -4.07 -17.48 3.25
CA ASP A 20 -4.82 -18.63 3.77
C ASP A 20 -4.02 -19.51 4.76
N LYS A 21 -2.73 -19.22 4.98
CA LYS A 21 -1.83 -19.98 5.85
C LYS A 21 -1.36 -19.23 7.09
N VAL A 22 -1.74 -17.97 7.27
CA VAL A 22 -1.17 -17.09 8.30
C VAL A 22 -2.25 -16.36 9.09
N ASP A 23 -1.93 -16.02 10.34
CA ASP A 23 -2.81 -15.21 11.19
C ASP A 23 -2.72 -13.71 10.86
N VAL A 24 -1.58 -13.27 10.31
CA VAL A 24 -1.29 -11.87 9.98
C VAL A 24 -0.65 -11.81 8.60
N ILE A 25 -1.13 -10.88 7.77
CA ILE A 25 -0.53 -10.53 6.49
C ILE A 25 0.03 -9.11 6.53
N SER A 26 1.24 -8.94 5.98
CA SER A 26 1.93 -7.65 5.95
C SER A 26 2.35 -7.27 4.54
N PRO A 27 1.40 -6.88 3.67
CA PRO A 27 1.73 -6.41 2.33
C PRO A 27 2.49 -5.08 2.38
N MET A 28 3.31 -4.84 1.36
CA MET A 28 4.05 -3.58 1.21
C MET A 28 3.31 -2.66 0.25
N ILE A 29 2.71 -1.61 0.79
CA ILE A 29 2.00 -0.59 0.04
C ILE A 29 2.91 0.62 -0.06
N PHE A 30 3.83 0.61 -1.02
CA PHE A 30 4.75 1.72 -1.25
C PHE A 30 4.35 2.43 -2.54
N PRO A 31 3.64 3.59 -2.47
CA PRO A 31 3.13 4.28 -3.65
C PRO A 31 4.20 4.53 -4.73
N SER A 32 5.45 4.79 -4.33
CA SER A 32 6.59 4.94 -5.26
C SER A 32 6.93 3.72 -6.13
N HIS A 33 6.49 2.51 -5.73
CA HIS A 33 6.81 1.25 -6.42
C HIS A 33 5.70 0.79 -7.37
N TRP A 34 4.62 1.56 -7.48
CA TRP A 34 3.55 1.29 -8.41
C TRP A 34 3.81 2.01 -9.73
N VAL A 35 3.58 1.30 -10.84
CA VAL A 35 3.63 1.91 -12.17
C VAL A 35 2.50 2.93 -12.34
N ASN A 36 2.72 3.98 -13.12
CA ASN A 36 1.68 4.97 -13.44
C ASN A 36 0.39 4.29 -13.93
N TYR A 37 -0.75 4.86 -13.54
CA TYR A 37 -2.09 4.32 -13.79
C TYR A 37 -2.42 3.01 -13.07
N ALA A 38 -1.56 2.52 -12.19
CA ALA A 38 -1.92 1.39 -11.34
C ALA A 38 -3.11 1.74 -10.45
N LEU A 39 -4.03 0.80 -10.29
CA LEU A 39 -5.30 1.00 -9.58
C LEU A 39 -6.10 2.20 -10.11
N ASP A 40 -5.93 2.58 -11.38
CA ASP A 40 -6.47 3.79 -12.00
C ASP A 40 -6.04 5.11 -11.31
N VAL A 41 -4.90 5.12 -10.63
CA VAL A 41 -4.24 6.30 -10.07
C VAL A 41 -3.14 6.75 -11.01
N LYS A 42 -3.24 7.98 -11.53
CA LYS A 42 -2.35 8.49 -12.58
C LYS A 42 -0.87 8.44 -12.17
N ASP A 43 -0.54 9.06 -11.05
CA ASP A 43 0.83 9.17 -10.53
C ASP A 43 0.84 8.65 -9.08
N PRO A 44 1.02 7.32 -8.86
CA PRO A 44 0.89 6.69 -7.56
C PRO A 44 1.70 7.34 -6.43
N ASP A 45 2.98 7.66 -6.67
CA ASP A 45 3.83 8.29 -5.65
C ASP A 45 3.27 9.64 -5.17
N LYS A 46 2.53 10.35 -6.04
CA LYS A 46 1.95 11.68 -5.79
C LYS A 46 0.51 11.63 -5.26
N ASP A 47 -0.09 10.45 -5.16
CA ASP A 47 -1.45 10.24 -4.66
C ASP A 47 -1.51 9.00 -3.75
N PRO A 48 -0.79 9.04 -2.60
CA PRO A 48 -0.59 7.88 -1.75
C PRO A 48 -1.87 7.48 -1.01
N TYR A 49 -2.71 8.45 -0.61
CA TYR A 49 -4.04 8.17 -0.05
C TYR A 49 -4.85 7.27 -0.98
N GLU A 50 -4.97 7.64 -2.26
CA GLU A 50 -5.81 6.91 -3.20
C GLU A 50 -5.24 5.51 -3.50
N ILE A 51 -3.91 5.37 -3.58
CA ILE A 51 -3.26 4.06 -3.72
C ILE A 51 -3.59 3.15 -2.54
N VAL A 52 -3.38 3.61 -1.31
CA VAL A 52 -3.66 2.82 -0.10
C VAL A 52 -5.14 2.45 -0.02
N LYS A 53 -6.03 3.41 -0.25
CA LYS A 53 -7.48 3.20 -0.23
C LYS A 53 -7.92 2.15 -1.24
N ARG A 54 -7.48 2.25 -2.49
CA ARG A 54 -7.85 1.31 -3.55
C ARG A 54 -7.26 -0.07 -3.32
N TYR A 55 -6.02 -0.12 -2.85
CA TYR A 55 -5.39 -1.37 -2.45
C TYR A 55 -6.20 -2.07 -1.34
N MET A 56 -6.64 -1.32 -0.32
CA MET A 56 -7.46 -1.84 0.78
C MET A 56 -8.81 -2.41 0.34
N VAL A 57 -9.45 -1.82 -0.67
CA VAL A 57 -10.68 -2.38 -1.25
C VAL A 57 -10.43 -3.77 -1.84
N ILE A 58 -9.33 -3.93 -2.58
CA ILE A 58 -8.95 -5.21 -3.21
C ILE A 58 -8.62 -6.24 -2.15
N GLU A 59 -7.74 -5.90 -1.21
CA GLU A 59 -7.31 -6.79 -0.14
C GLU A 59 -8.50 -7.29 0.69
N LYS A 60 -9.36 -6.39 1.17
CA LYS A 60 -10.55 -6.77 1.93
C LYS A 60 -11.50 -7.65 1.14
N GLY A 61 -11.63 -7.37 -0.16
CA GLY A 61 -12.40 -8.19 -1.09
C GLY A 61 -11.93 -9.63 -1.11
N TYR A 62 -10.63 -9.85 -0.93
CA TYR A 62 -10.02 -11.17 -0.88
C TYR A 62 -10.05 -11.78 0.54
N VAL A 63 -9.56 -11.07 1.55
CA VAL A 63 -9.44 -11.55 2.95
C VAL A 63 -10.78 -12.03 3.50
N LYS A 64 -11.88 -11.34 3.18
CA LYS A 64 -13.25 -11.74 3.60
C LYS A 64 -13.70 -13.11 3.09
N THR A 65 -13.01 -13.67 2.09
CA THR A 65 -13.32 -15.01 1.54
C THR A 65 -12.59 -16.14 2.27
N LEU A 66 -11.64 -15.80 3.15
CA LEU A 66 -10.84 -16.75 3.92
C LEU A 66 -11.45 -16.98 5.31
N ASN A 67 -11.33 -18.21 5.80
CA ASN A 67 -11.79 -18.60 7.15
C ASN A 67 -10.76 -19.55 7.83
N PRO A 68 -10.09 -19.12 8.92
CA PRO A 68 -10.16 -17.79 9.51
C PRO A 68 -9.60 -16.71 8.56
N SER A 69 -10.11 -15.48 8.68
CA SER A 69 -9.57 -14.35 7.93
C SER A 69 -8.30 -13.83 8.65
N PRO A 70 -7.18 -13.60 7.94
CA PRO A 70 -5.98 -13.02 8.54
C PRO A 70 -6.19 -11.55 8.93
N ILE A 71 -5.43 -11.10 9.92
CA ILE A 71 -5.30 -9.68 10.28
C ILE A 71 -4.43 -8.97 9.23
N SER A 72 -4.89 -7.81 8.77
CA SER A 72 -4.11 -6.93 7.89
C SER A 72 -3.19 -6.02 8.71
N ARG A 73 -1.88 -6.10 8.44
CA ARG A 73 -0.84 -5.23 9.03
C ARG A 73 0.13 -4.74 7.94
N PRO A 74 -0.30 -3.84 7.04
CA PRO A 74 0.52 -3.39 5.92
C PRO A 74 1.74 -2.60 6.36
N TRP A 75 2.78 -2.65 5.53
CA TRP A 75 3.88 -1.68 5.53
C TRP A 75 3.51 -0.50 4.63
N ILE A 76 3.64 0.72 5.14
CA ILE A 76 3.42 1.98 4.40
C ILE A 76 4.72 2.76 4.21
N GLN A 77 4.77 3.61 3.19
CA GLN A 77 5.97 4.35 2.81
C GLN A 77 6.23 5.49 3.80
N ALA A 78 7.49 5.67 4.22
CA ALA A 78 7.90 6.80 5.04
C ALA A 78 9.23 7.40 4.55
N PHE A 79 9.49 7.30 3.24
CA PHE A 79 10.69 7.83 2.58
C PHE A 79 10.32 8.49 1.25
N THR A 80 11.17 9.44 0.83
CA THR A 80 11.07 10.08 -0.49
C THR A 80 11.80 9.21 -1.53
N ALA A 81 11.13 8.90 -2.64
CA ALA A 81 11.65 8.05 -3.70
C ALA A 81 12.37 8.86 -4.80
N ASP A 82 13.45 9.54 -4.43
CA ASP A 82 14.24 10.40 -5.33
C ASP A 82 14.80 9.65 -6.56
N PHE A 83 15.01 8.34 -6.45
CA PHE A 83 15.43 7.46 -7.55
C PHE A 83 14.44 7.39 -8.73
N LEU A 84 13.19 7.88 -8.57
CA LEU A 84 12.23 8.02 -9.68
C LEU A 84 12.60 9.14 -10.66
N GLY A 85 13.57 9.99 -10.30
CA GLY A 85 14.03 11.11 -11.11
C GLY A 85 13.22 12.38 -10.86
N GLU A 86 13.88 13.52 -11.05
CA GLU A 86 13.31 14.84 -10.79
C GLU A 86 11.98 15.04 -11.53
N GLY A 87 10.98 15.55 -10.81
CA GLY A 87 9.63 15.77 -11.33
C GLY A 87 8.72 14.54 -11.32
N ASN A 88 9.23 13.34 -11.05
CA ASN A 88 8.44 12.10 -11.03
C ASN A 88 8.06 11.65 -9.61
N TYR A 89 8.69 12.18 -8.57
CA TYR A 89 8.38 11.89 -7.16
C TYR A 89 7.81 13.11 -6.42
N GLN A 90 7.26 12.89 -5.23
CA GLN A 90 6.98 13.94 -4.26
C GLN A 90 7.81 13.79 -2.97
N LEU A 91 7.99 14.89 -2.24
CA LEU A 91 8.56 14.84 -0.90
C LEU A 91 7.58 14.14 0.05
N TYR A 92 8.09 13.14 0.74
CA TYR A 92 7.29 12.34 1.66
C TYR A 92 7.32 12.95 3.07
N THR A 93 6.48 13.96 3.27
CA THR A 93 6.37 14.70 4.54
C THR A 93 5.48 13.98 5.55
N ALA A 94 5.36 14.52 6.78
CA ALA A 94 4.46 13.99 7.79
C ALA A 94 2.99 13.97 7.33
N ASP A 95 2.55 15.00 6.59
CA ASP A 95 1.19 15.08 6.05
C ASP A 95 0.94 13.97 5.02
N VAL A 96 1.89 13.73 4.12
CA VAL A 96 1.82 12.68 3.09
C VAL A 96 1.75 11.28 3.74
N ILE A 97 2.52 11.03 4.81
CA ILE A 97 2.43 9.77 5.57
C ILE A 97 1.08 9.67 6.30
N SER A 98 0.57 10.79 6.82
CA SER A 98 -0.71 10.84 7.55
C SER A 98 -1.89 10.54 6.62
N GLU A 99 -1.81 10.92 5.35
CA GLU A 99 -2.77 10.58 4.30
C GLU A 99 -2.88 9.05 4.09
N GLU A 100 -1.75 8.33 4.05
CA GLU A 100 -1.77 6.86 4.00
C GLU A 100 -2.44 6.24 5.23
N ILE A 101 -2.09 6.75 6.42
CA ILE A 101 -2.67 6.31 7.68
C ILE A 101 -4.18 6.57 7.71
N GLN A 102 -4.62 7.72 7.21
CA GLN A 102 -6.03 8.04 7.07
C GLN A 102 -6.76 7.03 6.18
N ALA A 103 -6.19 6.68 5.02
CA ALA A 103 -6.76 5.68 4.13
C ALA A 103 -6.88 4.30 4.81
N LEU A 104 -5.87 3.89 5.59
CA LEU A 104 -5.91 2.66 6.39
C LEU A 104 -7.02 2.70 7.46
N LYS A 105 -7.14 3.82 8.19
CA LYS A 105 -8.17 4.02 9.21
C LYS A 105 -9.58 3.98 8.64
N GLU A 106 -9.81 4.64 7.50
CA GLU A 106 -11.10 4.62 6.79
C GLU A 106 -11.41 3.20 6.27
N ALA A 107 -10.36 2.43 5.96
CA ALA A 107 -10.45 1.01 5.72
C ALA A 107 -10.46 0.16 7.01
N GLY A 108 -10.66 0.72 8.21
CA GLY A 108 -10.76 -0.04 9.46
C GLY A 108 -9.54 -0.91 9.79
N VAL A 109 -8.37 -0.61 9.23
CA VAL A 109 -7.10 -1.24 9.58
C VAL A 109 -6.54 -0.54 10.81
N THR A 110 -6.24 -1.30 11.85
CA THR A 110 -5.77 -0.78 13.14
C THR A 110 -4.30 -1.03 13.41
N GLU A 111 -3.65 -1.84 12.57
CA GLU A 111 -2.24 -2.19 12.70
C GLU A 111 -1.52 -1.89 11.39
N TYR A 112 -0.37 -1.22 11.45
CA TYR A 112 0.46 -0.92 10.29
C TYR A 112 1.89 -0.67 10.74
N LEU A 113 2.82 -0.72 9.78
CA LEU A 113 4.25 -0.52 10.00
C LEU A 113 4.76 0.55 9.04
N LEU A 114 5.54 1.50 9.53
CA LEU A 114 6.16 2.51 8.68
C LEU A 114 7.54 2.00 8.24
N TRP A 115 7.86 2.18 6.96
CA TRP A 115 9.17 1.82 6.42
C TRP A 115 9.93 3.05 5.95
N ASN A 116 11.10 3.29 6.53
CA ASN A 116 12.11 4.21 6.01
C ASN A 116 13.52 3.60 6.17
N ALA A 117 14.26 3.44 5.06
CA ALA A 117 15.61 2.90 5.08
C ALA A 117 16.61 3.76 5.91
N ALA A 118 16.39 5.07 5.99
CA ALA A 118 17.18 5.98 6.83
C ALA A 118 16.80 5.88 8.32
N SER A 119 15.73 5.14 8.67
CA SER A 119 15.18 5.05 10.03
C SER A 119 14.82 6.41 10.66
N GLN A 120 14.47 7.39 9.82
CA GLN A 120 14.06 8.72 10.25
C GLN A 120 12.54 8.87 10.10
N TYR A 121 11.87 9.29 11.16
CA TYR A 121 10.43 9.46 11.16
C TYR A 121 10.08 10.82 11.76
N SER A 122 9.18 11.55 11.10
CA SER A 122 8.71 12.83 11.63
C SER A 122 7.86 12.61 12.88
N THR A 123 8.02 13.48 13.88
CA THR A 123 7.18 13.50 15.08
C THR A 123 5.80 14.13 14.85
N GLU A 124 5.58 14.72 13.68
CA GLU A 124 4.36 15.44 13.32
C GLU A 124 3.33 14.54 12.60
N ILE A 125 3.63 13.25 12.44
CA ILE A 125 2.73 12.28 11.80
C ILE A 125 1.45 12.14 12.64
N ASN A 126 0.30 12.21 11.98
CA ASN A 126 -1.01 12.03 12.58
C ASN A 126 -1.43 10.55 12.52
N PHE A 127 -1.11 9.81 13.59
CA PHE A 127 -1.36 8.37 13.74
C PHE A 127 -2.82 8.00 13.97
#